data_AF-A0A7S1EJY7-F1
#
_entry.id   AF-A0A7S1EJY7-F1
#
_cell.length_a   1.000
_cell.length_b   1.000
_cell.length_c   1.000
_cell.angle_alpha   90.00
_cell.angle_beta   90.00
_cell.angle_gamma   90.00
#
_symmetry.space_group_name_H-M   'P 1'
#
loop_
_entity.id
_entity.type
_entity.pdbx_description
1 polymer ?
#
loop_
_entity_poly.entity_id
_entity_poly.type
_entity_poly.pdbx_seq_one_letter_code
_entity_poly.pdbx_strand_id
1 'polypeptide(L)'
;RNAEGMRGKVHWDEKEPVSGFKRLRQLYDQTCDRLCLKYTGPVTAPVLFDTKKGVIVSNDSIDISWILAVEMASLHSATWKAKGWDLFPEEFDEAHGELIKKMHATINTAVYVAHFSPDQDTYESKLSDFWGQVGRLDREFASKKFLMHGAVGSK
;
A
#
# COMPACT_ATOMS: atom_id res chain seq x y z
N ARG A 1 5.86 2.87 -22.85
CA ARG A 1 4.54 3.27 -22.29
C ARG A 1 4.84 4.17 -21.09
N ASN A 2 4.50 5.44 -21.13
CA ASN A 2 4.76 6.38 -20.04
C ASN A 2 3.90 6.05 -18.79
N ALA A 3 4.37 6.44 -17.61
CA ALA A 3 3.69 6.26 -16.32
C ALA A 3 2.29 6.93 -16.23
N GLU A 4 1.88 7.68 -17.25
CA GLU A 4 0.52 8.23 -17.39
C GLU A 4 -0.50 7.18 -17.81
N GLY A 5 -0.10 6.07 -18.44
CA GLY A 5 -1.02 5.07 -18.98
C GLY A 5 -1.86 4.31 -17.94
N MET A 6 -1.44 4.32 -16.67
CA MET A 6 -2.16 3.67 -15.56
C MET A 6 -2.99 4.63 -14.70
N ARG A 7 -2.86 5.95 -14.89
CA ARG A 7 -3.65 6.93 -14.12
C ARG A 7 -5.08 6.96 -14.67
N GLY A 8 -6.03 6.36 -13.94
CA GLY A 8 -7.47 6.50 -14.23
C GLY A 8 -8.10 5.50 -15.21
N LYS A 9 -7.44 4.38 -15.53
CA LYS A 9 -8.02 3.34 -16.40
C LYS A 9 -8.36 2.04 -15.68
N VAL A 10 -8.66 2.07 -14.38
CA VAL A 10 -9.32 0.93 -13.74
C VAL A 10 -10.75 0.88 -14.25
N HIS A 11 -10.97 -0.01 -15.21
CA HIS A 11 -12.26 -0.31 -15.81
C HIS A 11 -12.62 -1.75 -15.50
N TRP A 12 -13.84 -1.97 -15.04
CA TRP A 12 -14.40 -3.30 -14.85
C TRP A 12 -15.34 -3.62 -16.02
N ASP A 13 -15.24 -4.85 -16.53
CA ASP A 13 -16.09 -5.34 -17.62
C ASP A 13 -17.57 -5.30 -17.20
N GLU A 14 -17.83 -5.72 -15.96
CA GLU A 14 -19.10 -5.62 -15.28
C GLU A 14 -19.14 -4.45 -14.29
N LYS A 15 -20.34 -4.07 -13.86
CA LYS A 15 -20.48 -3.03 -12.84
C LYS A 15 -19.96 -3.56 -11.50
N GLU A 16 -19.18 -2.73 -10.80
CA GLU A 16 -18.79 -3.03 -9.43
C GLU A 16 -20.07 -3.15 -8.57
N PRO A 17 -20.24 -4.25 -7.81
CA PRO A 17 -21.53 -4.63 -7.23
C PRO A 17 -22.06 -3.67 -6.15
N VAL A 18 -21.18 -2.90 -5.50
CA VAL A 18 -21.57 -1.99 -4.41
C VAL A 18 -21.97 -0.61 -4.95
N SER A 19 -21.17 -0.04 -5.85
CA SER A 19 -21.35 1.30 -6.40
C SER A 19 -22.12 1.33 -7.71
N GLY A 20 -22.18 0.21 -8.43
CA GLY A 20 -22.75 0.12 -9.77
C GLY A 20 -21.90 0.79 -10.87
N PHE A 21 -20.69 1.23 -10.55
CA PHE A 21 -19.80 1.91 -11.48
C PHE A 21 -18.95 0.94 -12.30
N LYS A 22 -18.56 1.37 -13.50
CA LYS A 22 -17.64 0.62 -14.36
C LYS A 22 -16.22 1.18 -14.35
N ARG A 23 -15.99 2.33 -13.70
CA ARG A 23 -14.68 2.97 -13.64
C ARG A 23 -14.40 3.49 -12.23
N LEU A 24 -13.20 3.23 -11.72
CA LEU A 24 -12.77 3.70 -10.39
C LEU A 24 -12.85 5.23 -10.26
N ARG A 25 -12.59 5.96 -11.36
CA ARG A 25 -12.73 7.42 -11.43
C ARG A 25 -14.10 7.91 -10.94
N GLN A 26 -15.18 7.15 -11.19
CA GLN A 26 -16.53 7.52 -10.78
C GLN A 26 -16.67 7.54 -9.25
N LEU A 27 -15.95 6.68 -8.52
CA LEU A 27 -15.90 6.71 -7.06
C LEU A 27 -15.20 7.97 -6.54
N TYR A 28 -14.12 8.39 -7.19
CA TYR A 28 -13.40 9.62 -6.87
C TYR A 28 -14.23 10.87 -7.15
N ASP A 29 -14.88 10.93 -8.30
CA ASP A 29 -15.75 12.04 -8.65
C ASP A 29 -16.95 12.11 -7.70
N GLN A 30 -17.64 10.99 -7.42
CA GLN A 30 -18.73 10.93 -6.44
C GLN A 30 -18.29 11.39 -5.04
N THR A 31 -17.10 10.98 -4.61
CA THR A 31 -16.55 11.40 -3.32
C THR A 31 -16.27 12.90 -3.32
N CYS A 32 -15.69 13.42 -4.40
CA CYS A 32 -15.43 14.84 -4.49
C CYS A 32 -16.71 15.65 -4.57
N ASP A 33 -17.72 15.24 -5.34
CA ASP A 33 -19.02 15.93 -5.39
C ASP A 33 -19.65 16.12 -3.98
N ARG A 34 -19.24 15.30 -3.00
CA ARG A 34 -19.67 15.39 -1.60
C ARG A 34 -18.73 16.19 -0.70
N LEU A 35 -17.44 16.25 -1.01
CA LEU A 35 -16.40 16.75 -0.11
C LEU A 35 -15.56 17.91 -0.68
N CYS A 36 -15.61 18.15 -1.98
CA CYS A 36 -14.87 19.17 -2.71
C CYS A 36 -15.58 19.65 -3.99
N LEU A 37 -14.97 20.59 -4.71
CA LEU A 37 -15.56 21.15 -5.93
C LEU A 37 -15.17 20.38 -7.20
N LYS A 38 -13.96 19.84 -7.26
CA LYS A 38 -13.46 19.09 -8.41
C LYS A 38 -12.23 18.26 -8.07
N TYR A 39 -12.27 16.97 -8.40
CA TYR A 39 -11.12 16.09 -8.24
C TYR A 39 -10.14 16.21 -9.42
N THR A 40 -8.90 16.59 -9.14
CA THR A 40 -7.82 16.74 -10.12
C THR A 40 -6.63 15.80 -9.87
N GLY A 41 -6.71 14.98 -8.82
CA GLY A 41 -5.63 14.07 -8.41
C GLY A 41 -5.56 12.78 -9.22
N PRO A 42 -4.55 11.94 -8.92
CA PRO A 42 -4.41 10.62 -9.54
C PRO A 42 -5.46 9.64 -9.02
N VAL A 43 -6.12 8.92 -9.93
CA VAL A 43 -7.04 7.83 -9.57
C VAL A 43 -6.24 6.54 -9.42
N THR A 44 -6.14 6.05 -8.19
CA THR A 44 -5.31 4.88 -7.84
C THR A 44 -6.11 3.85 -7.05
N ALA A 45 -5.71 2.59 -7.16
CA ALA A 45 -6.06 1.56 -6.20
C ALA A 45 -4.87 1.36 -5.25
N PRO A 46 -5.07 0.82 -4.03
CA PRO A 46 -6.35 0.41 -3.43
C PRO A 46 -7.23 1.59 -3.00
N VAL A 47 -8.51 1.31 -2.71
CA VAL A 47 -9.50 2.25 -2.16
C VAL A 47 -10.28 1.57 -1.04
N LEU A 48 -10.33 2.22 0.13
CA LEU A 48 -11.26 1.90 1.21
C LEU A 48 -12.49 2.80 1.08
N PHE A 49 -13.67 2.20 0.93
CA PHE A 49 -14.91 2.90 0.62
C PHE A 49 -15.96 2.69 1.71
N ASP A 50 -16.52 3.79 2.23
CA ASP A 50 -17.66 3.76 3.14
C ASP A 50 -18.95 3.61 2.32
N THR A 51 -19.58 2.45 2.38
CA THR A 51 -20.79 2.15 1.61
C THR A 51 -22.03 2.88 2.13
N LYS A 52 -22.05 3.30 3.40
CA LYS A 52 -23.17 4.03 3.99
C LYS A 52 -23.16 5.50 3.59
N LYS A 53 -21.97 6.11 3.62
CA LYS A 53 -21.79 7.51 3.19
C LYS A 53 -21.49 7.64 1.70
N GLY A 54 -21.15 6.53 1.05
CA GLY A 54 -20.70 6.41 -0.34
C GLY A 54 -19.47 7.26 -0.67
N VAL A 55 -18.51 7.37 0.23
CA VAL A 55 -17.28 8.15 0.02
C VAL A 55 -16.05 7.27 0.17
N ILE A 56 -14.99 7.61 -0.55
CA ILE A 56 -13.66 7.05 -0.31
C ILE A 56 -13.17 7.59 1.04
N VAL A 57 -12.84 6.67 1.95
CA VAL A 57 -12.24 6.98 3.26
C VAL A 57 -10.74 7.16 3.12
N SER A 58 -10.08 6.23 2.41
CA SER A 58 -8.64 6.28 2.17
C SER A 58 -8.31 5.63 0.83
N ASN A 59 -7.28 6.14 0.17
CA ASN A 59 -6.65 5.53 -1.00
C ASN A 59 -5.13 5.33 -0.82
N ASP A 60 -4.65 5.45 0.43
CA ASP A 60 -3.27 5.18 0.80
C ASP A 60 -3.16 3.75 1.32
N SER A 61 -2.35 2.92 0.67
CA SER A 61 -2.19 1.51 1.04
C SER A 61 -1.59 1.30 2.43
N ILE A 62 -0.74 2.21 2.91
CA ILE A 62 -0.13 2.12 4.25
C ILE A 62 -1.21 2.39 5.30
N ASP A 63 -1.97 3.47 5.12
CA ASP A 63 -3.09 3.84 5.98
C ASP A 63 -4.17 2.74 6.01
N ILE A 64 -4.55 2.21 4.85
CA ILE A 64 -5.52 1.09 4.77
C ILE A 64 -5.00 -0.14 5.52
N SER A 65 -3.72 -0.49 5.36
CA SER A 65 -3.13 -1.63 6.06
C SER A 65 -3.13 -1.42 7.58
N TRP A 66 -2.83 -0.20 8.03
CA TRP A 66 -2.89 0.19 9.44
C TRP A 66 -4.30 0.09 10.00
N ILE A 67 -5.29 0.69 9.33
CA ILE A 67 -6.71 0.63 9.74
C ILE A 67 -7.16 -0.83 9.92
N LEU A 68 -6.83 -1.70 8.95
CA LEU A 68 -7.22 -3.11 9.00
C LEU A 68 -6.53 -3.89 10.12
N ALA A 69 -5.24 -3.62 10.35
CA ALA A 69 -4.45 -4.37 11.33
C ALA A 69 -4.67 -3.89 12.77
N VAL A 70 -4.77 -2.58 12.98
CA VAL A 70 -4.80 -1.93 14.30
C VAL A 70 -6.21 -1.50 14.66
N GLU A 71 -6.78 -0.54 13.92
CA GLU A 71 -8.08 0.05 14.26
C GLU A 71 -9.24 -0.96 14.23
N MET A 72 -9.15 -1.96 13.34
CA MET A 72 -10.12 -3.03 13.20
C MET A 72 -9.76 -4.32 13.96
N ALA A 73 -8.73 -4.31 14.81
CA ALA A 73 -8.28 -5.51 15.55
C ALA A 73 -9.40 -6.19 16.36
N SER A 74 -10.32 -5.39 16.91
CA SER A 74 -11.49 -5.90 17.64
C SER A 74 -12.41 -6.78 16.78
N LEU A 75 -12.45 -6.53 15.47
CA LEU A 75 -13.27 -7.25 14.49
C LEU A 75 -12.59 -8.49 13.91
N HIS A 76 -11.31 -8.73 14.22
CA HIS A 76 -10.61 -9.90 13.72
C HIS A 76 -11.28 -11.20 14.20
N SER A 77 -11.28 -12.20 13.30
CA SER A 77 -11.90 -13.50 13.58
C SER A 77 -11.29 -14.20 14.80
N ALA A 78 -12.07 -15.08 15.43
CA ALA A 78 -11.58 -15.90 16.53
C ALA A 78 -10.34 -16.72 16.14
N THR A 79 -10.29 -17.23 14.90
CA THR A 79 -9.15 -17.98 14.37
C THR A 79 -7.90 -17.11 14.27
N TRP A 80 -8.03 -15.85 13.83
CA TRP A 80 -6.91 -14.90 13.79
C TRP A 80 -6.36 -14.65 15.19
N LYS A 81 -7.26 -14.33 16.13
CA LYS A 81 -6.91 -14.06 17.53
C LYS A 81 -6.29 -15.28 18.22
N ALA A 82 -6.82 -16.48 17.97
CA ALA A 82 -6.29 -17.72 18.54
C ALA A 82 -4.86 -18.06 18.08
N LYS A 83 -4.44 -17.56 16.91
CA LYS A 83 -3.05 -17.69 16.44
C LYS A 83 -2.09 -16.69 17.09
N GLY A 84 -2.59 -15.71 17.84
CA GLY A 84 -1.78 -14.65 18.43
C GLY A 84 -1.06 -13.82 17.38
N TRP A 85 -1.69 -13.60 16.23
CA TRP A 85 -1.13 -12.78 15.17
C TRP A 85 -1.40 -11.31 15.45
N ASP A 86 -0.32 -10.54 15.51
CA ASP A 86 -0.33 -9.09 15.59
C ASP A 86 0.68 -8.55 14.59
N LEU A 87 0.20 -7.91 13.53
CA LEU A 87 1.07 -7.43 12.44
C LEU A 87 1.74 -6.09 12.80
N PHE A 88 1.22 -5.35 13.78
CA PHE A 88 1.71 -4.04 14.20
C PHE A 88 1.69 -3.92 15.73
N PRO A 89 2.47 -4.74 16.45
CA PRO A 89 2.62 -4.61 17.90
C PRO A 89 3.18 -3.23 18.27
N GLU A 90 2.56 -2.57 19.25
CA GLU A 90 2.92 -1.22 19.71
C GLU A 90 4.40 -1.10 20.10
N GLU A 91 4.97 -2.17 20.65
CA GLU A 91 6.37 -2.26 21.06
C GLU A 91 7.38 -1.98 19.93
N PHE A 92 6.95 -2.12 18.67
CA PHE A 92 7.79 -1.99 17.49
C PHE A 92 7.36 -0.86 16.55
N ASP A 93 6.49 0.05 16.96
CA ASP A 93 5.90 1.04 16.03
C ASP A 93 6.97 1.91 15.33
N GLU A 94 7.93 2.45 16.08
CA GLU A 94 9.03 3.24 15.50
C GLU A 94 9.89 2.41 14.53
N ALA A 95 10.21 1.16 14.90
CA ALA A 95 11.01 0.26 14.07
C ALA A 95 10.26 -0.14 12.79
N HIS A 96 8.95 -0.37 12.87
CA HIS A 96 8.07 -0.60 11.72
C HIS A 96 8.09 0.61 10.80
N GLY A 97 7.88 1.81 11.35
CA GLY A 97 7.85 3.05 10.58
C GLY A 97 9.12 3.26 9.77
N GLU A 98 10.29 3.10 10.40
CA GLU A 98 11.58 3.26 9.72
C GLU A 98 11.84 2.16 8.69
N LEU A 99 11.46 0.91 8.98
CA LEU A 99 11.59 -0.18 8.02
C LEU A 99 10.70 0.05 6.79
N ILE A 100 9.43 0.42 7.00
CA ILE A 100 8.46 0.67 5.92
C ILE A 100 8.95 1.80 5.03
N LYS A 101 9.37 2.94 5.61
CA LYS A 101 9.94 4.07 4.84
C LYS A 101 11.12 3.62 4.00
N LYS A 102 12.04 2.86 4.61
CA LYS A 102 13.23 2.36 3.91
C LYS A 102 12.88 1.41 2.78
N MET A 103 12.00 0.42 3.01
CA MET A 103 11.56 -0.52 1.98
C MET A 103 10.85 0.23 0.85
N HIS A 104 10.03 1.22 1.19
CA HIS A 104 9.30 2.01 0.21
C HIS A 104 10.25 2.79 -0.70
N ALA A 105 11.26 3.44 -0.14
CA ALA A 105 12.23 4.25 -0.89
C ALA A 105 13.19 3.39 -1.74
N THR A 106 13.70 2.31 -1.18
CA THR A 106 14.81 1.54 -1.77
C THR A 106 14.37 0.31 -2.57
N ILE A 107 13.14 -0.18 -2.38
CA ILE A 107 12.60 -1.33 -3.11
C ILE A 107 11.37 -0.92 -3.90
N ASN A 108 10.28 -0.61 -3.19
CA ASN A 108 8.96 -0.47 -3.83
C ASN A 108 8.96 0.65 -4.87
N THR A 109 9.50 1.82 -4.52
CA THR A 109 9.56 2.98 -5.42
C THR A 109 10.77 2.91 -6.36
N ALA A 110 11.90 2.38 -5.90
CA ALA A 110 13.14 2.33 -6.68
C ALA A 110 12.95 1.64 -8.04
N VAL A 111 12.22 0.53 -8.08
CA VAL A 111 11.95 -0.20 -9.34
C VAL A 111 11.08 0.61 -10.31
N TYR A 112 10.12 1.40 -9.80
CA TYR A 112 9.31 2.29 -10.65
C TYR A 112 10.13 3.45 -11.17
N VAL A 113 10.96 4.07 -10.32
CA VAL A 113 11.80 5.20 -10.73
C VAL A 113 12.83 4.75 -11.76
N ALA A 114 13.46 3.58 -11.58
CA ALA A 114 14.35 3.00 -12.58
C ALA A 114 13.61 2.73 -13.90
N HIS A 115 12.43 2.11 -13.86
CA HIS A 115 11.68 1.81 -15.08
C HIS A 115 11.25 3.05 -15.87
N PHE A 116 10.92 4.15 -15.18
CA PHE A 116 10.42 5.39 -15.77
C PHE A 116 11.47 6.51 -15.84
N SER A 117 12.74 6.22 -15.57
CA SER A 117 13.78 7.24 -15.58
C SER A 117 13.96 7.83 -16.99
N PRO A 118 14.15 9.16 -17.10
CA PRO A 118 14.39 9.80 -18.38
C PRO A 118 15.83 9.66 -18.86
N ASP A 119 16.75 9.27 -17.97
CA ASP A 119 18.19 9.18 -18.22
C ASP A 119 18.84 7.96 -17.53
N GLN A 120 20.05 7.65 -17.97
CA GLN A 120 20.85 6.51 -17.52
C GLN A 120 21.34 6.69 -16.08
N ASP A 121 21.76 7.89 -15.70
CA ASP A 121 22.33 8.15 -14.38
C ASP A 121 21.28 7.90 -13.28
N THR A 122 20.04 8.35 -13.51
CA THR A 122 18.90 8.10 -12.61
C THR A 122 18.56 6.61 -12.56
N TYR A 123 18.57 5.92 -13.71
CA TYR A 123 18.35 4.47 -13.78
C TYR A 123 19.37 3.71 -12.92
N GLU A 124 20.66 3.97 -13.15
CA GLU A 124 21.76 3.27 -12.48
C GLU A 124 21.79 3.57 -10.98
N SER A 125 21.57 4.82 -10.59
CA SER A 125 21.48 5.21 -9.18
C SER A 125 20.38 4.43 -8.46
N LYS A 126 19.17 4.35 -9.04
CA LYS A 126 18.04 3.65 -8.42
C LYS A 126 18.21 2.14 -8.42
N LEU A 127 18.83 1.59 -9.46
CA LEU A 127 19.16 0.16 -9.52
C LEU A 127 20.23 -0.20 -8.47
N SER A 128 21.19 0.67 -8.22
CA SER A 128 22.19 0.52 -7.15
C SER A 128 21.54 0.54 -5.76
N ASP A 129 20.63 1.49 -5.49
CA ASP A 129 19.86 1.55 -4.25
C ASP A 129 19.10 0.23 -4.00
N PHE A 130 18.43 -0.28 -5.04
CA PHE A 130 17.66 -1.52 -5.00
C PHE A 130 18.54 -2.73 -4.66
N TRP A 131 19.61 -2.95 -5.42
CA TRP A 131 20.49 -4.10 -5.19
C TRP A 131 21.25 -4.01 -3.88
N GLY A 132 21.62 -2.80 -3.45
CA GLY A 132 22.21 -2.55 -2.14
C GLY A 132 21.26 -2.99 -1.02
N GLN A 133 19.98 -2.65 -1.12
CA GLN A 133 18.99 -3.07 -0.14
C GLN A 133 18.69 -4.57 -0.21
N VAL A 134 18.53 -5.16 -1.39
CA VAL A 134 18.32 -6.60 -1.55
C VAL A 134 19.48 -7.39 -0.93
N GLY A 135 20.72 -7.00 -1.19
CA GLY A 135 21.89 -7.64 -0.59
C GLY A 135 21.95 -7.48 0.94
N ARG A 136 21.48 -6.36 1.49
CA ARG A 136 21.31 -6.22 2.95
C ARG A 136 20.27 -7.21 3.49
N LEU A 137 19.11 -7.30 2.84
CA LEU A 137 18.02 -8.19 3.27
C LEU A 137 18.43 -9.66 3.19
N ASP A 138 19.13 -10.05 2.12
CA ASP A 138 19.65 -11.40 1.95
C ASP A 138 20.55 -11.83 3.14
N ARG A 139 21.50 -10.97 3.53
CA ARG A 139 22.33 -11.20 4.73
C ARG A 139 21.52 -11.25 6.02
N GLU A 140 20.48 -10.43 6.14
CA GLU A 140 19.61 -10.44 7.32
C GLU A 140 18.81 -11.76 7.41
N PHE A 141 18.25 -12.21 6.29
CA PHE A 141 17.49 -13.44 6.19
C PHE A 141 18.32 -14.72 6.31
N ALA A 142 19.65 -14.64 6.16
CA ALA A 142 20.54 -15.75 6.50
C ALA A 142 20.46 -16.16 7.99
N SER A 143 20.05 -15.24 8.86
CA SER A 143 19.97 -15.45 10.32
C SER A 143 18.57 -15.29 10.91
N LYS A 144 17.63 -14.70 10.15
CA LYS A 144 16.27 -14.42 10.60
C LYS A 144 15.26 -14.96 9.59
N LYS A 145 14.15 -15.50 10.08
CA LYS A 145 13.03 -15.91 9.20
C LYS A 145 12.20 -14.73 8.70
N PHE A 146 12.13 -13.67 9.49
CA PHE A 146 11.32 -12.46 9.21
C PHE A 146 12.12 -11.21 9.59
N LEU A 147 11.77 -10.07 9.00
CA LEU A 147 12.46 -8.80 9.27
C LEU A 147 12.23 -8.28 10.69
N MET A 148 11.04 -8.56 11.24
CA MET A 148 10.69 -8.26 12.62
C MET A 148 10.11 -9.51 13.28
N HIS A 149 10.48 -9.72 14.54
CA HIS A 149 9.94 -10.78 15.39
C HIS A 149 8.59 -10.31 15.97
N GLY A 150 7.65 -11.21 16.23
CA GLY A 150 6.33 -10.89 16.78
C GLY A 150 5.21 -10.71 15.75
N ALA A 151 5.52 -10.30 14.51
CA ALA A 151 4.49 -9.97 13.50
C ALA A 151 3.60 -11.17 13.07
N VAL A 152 4.13 -12.39 13.13
CA VAL A 152 3.43 -13.61 12.68
C VAL A 152 3.74 -14.76 13.62
N GLY A 153 2.94 -14.90 14.67
CA GLY A 153 2.78 -16.13 15.45
C GLY A 153 4.08 -16.85 15.83
N SER A 154 5.10 -16.12 16.27
CA SER A 154 6.26 -16.75 16.91
C SER A 154 5.90 -17.06 18.36
N LYS A 155 5.62 -18.33 18.64
CA LYS A 155 6.04 -18.89 19.92
C LYS A 155 7.55 -19.02 19.94
#